data_AF-A0A7S1EF81-F1
#
_entry.id   AF-A0A7S1EF81-F1
#
_cell.length_a   1.000
_cell.length_b   1.000
_cell.length_c   1.000
_cell.angle_alpha   90.00
_cell.angle_beta   90.00
_cell.angle_gamma   90.00
#
_symmetry.space_group_name_H-M   'P 1'
#
loop_
_entity.id
_entity.type
_entity.pdbx_description
1 polymer ?
#
loop_
_entity_poly.entity_id
_entity_poly.type
_entity_poly.pdbx_seq_one_letter_code
_entity_poly.pdbx_strand_id
1 'polypeptide(L)'
;SASHSAARPLPHARWLSSAVSDGQGGQAGGGRAYLVGSGIGGVEYLTVRGVELLRGAEAVVYDALADDALLSLCGERCELYDVGKRGGQRDKSAAQADIDGLLVELCLKRGMRVVRLKAGDPFVYGRAKTEIQALQEAGVPVEVVPGLSSAVSGPLMAGIPVTDADLSRSFAVLSGFDKEGLMPSNLQGLRSVDTVVVLMGAARLGALCESFKEGGFARNTSVAL
;
A
#
# COMPACT_ATOMS: atom_id res chain seq x y z
N SER A 1 28.67 24.59 -3.65
CA SER A 1 28.16 23.53 -2.78
C SER A 1 26.78 23.93 -2.30
N ALA A 2 25.72 23.34 -2.85
CA ALA A 2 24.36 23.59 -2.38
C ALA A 2 24.07 22.60 -1.24
N SER A 3 24.13 23.08 0.00
CA SER A 3 23.66 22.32 1.16
C SER A 3 22.16 22.06 0.99
N HIS A 4 21.78 20.81 0.72
CA HIS A 4 20.40 20.37 0.80
C HIS A 4 19.95 20.48 2.27
N SER A 5 19.24 21.56 2.59
CA SER A 5 18.47 21.65 3.83
C SER A 5 17.39 20.58 3.77
N ALA A 6 17.51 19.53 4.58
CA ALA A 6 16.48 18.51 4.70
C ALA A 6 15.18 19.18 5.16
N ALA A 7 14.20 19.26 4.27
CA ALA A 7 12.89 19.82 4.58
C ALA A 7 12.31 19.10 5.81
N ARG A 8 11.81 19.85 6.81
CA ARG A 8 11.17 19.25 7.99
C ARG A 8 10.02 18.34 7.51
N PRO A 9 9.96 17.07 7.93
CA PRO A 9 8.89 16.19 7.54
C PRO A 9 7.54 16.76 7.98
N LEU A 10 6.54 16.63 7.11
CA LEU A 10 5.16 17.05 7.39
C LEU A 10 4.69 16.42 8.72
N PRO A 11 3.81 17.08 9.50
CA PRO A 11 3.37 16.57 10.81
C PRO A 11 2.86 15.12 10.76
N HIS A 12 2.16 14.75 9.68
CA HIS A 12 1.63 13.41 9.46
C HIS A 12 2.65 12.41 8.87
N ALA A 13 3.86 12.85 8.54
CA ALA A 13 4.95 12.06 7.95
C ALA A 13 6.14 11.90 8.91
N ARG A 14 6.08 12.42 10.14
CA ARG A 14 7.18 12.32 11.13
C ARG A 14 7.62 10.90 11.47
N TRP A 15 6.73 9.92 11.30
CA TRP A 15 7.01 8.50 11.50
C TRP A 15 7.80 7.88 10.32
N LEU A 16 7.92 8.58 9.18
CA LEU A 16 8.62 8.10 7.98
C LEU A 16 10.10 8.45 7.94
N SER A 17 10.53 9.53 8.60
CA SER A 17 11.91 10.02 8.53
C SER A 17 12.97 9.05 9.07
N SER A 18 12.57 8.01 9.81
CA SER A 18 13.42 6.90 10.24
C SER A 18 13.26 5.62 9.40
N ALA A 19 12.19 5.49 8.61
CA ALA A 19 11.88 4.31 7.78
C ALA A 19 12.38 4.43 6.33
N VAL A 20 12.70 5.64 5.87
CA VAL A 20 13.31 5.90 4.57
C VAL A 20 14.77 6.28 4.82
N SER A 21 15.60 5.29 5.16
CA SER A 21 17.06 5.47 5.21
C SER A 21 17.69 4.66 4.10
N ASP A 22 18.45 5.33 3.22
CA ASP A 22 19.31 4.66 2.25
C ASP A 22 20.28 3.78 3.03
N GLY A 23 20.14 2.47 2.82
CA GLY A 23 20.86 1.45 3.57
C GLY A 23 22.36 1.56 3.39
N GLN A 24 23.04 2.27 4.30
CA GLN A 24 24.45 2.10 4.61
C GLN A 24 24.64 2.38 6.12
N GLY A 25 24.62 1.33 6.94
CA GLY A 25 24.95 1.46 8.38
C GLY A 25 24.33 0.47 9.36
N GLY A 26 23.80 -0.67 8.94
CA GLY A 26 23.32 -1.70 9.89
C GLY A 26 24.47 -2.60 10.34
N GLN A 27 24.73 -2.66 11.65
CA GLN A 27 25.58 -3.71 12.25
C GLN A 27 25.14 -5.09 11.74
N ALA A 28 26.09 -5.90 11.30
CA ALA A 28 25.87 -7.28 10.89
C ALA A 28 25.40 -8.09 12.11
N GLY A 29 24.10 -8.43 12.18
CA GLY A 29 23.58 -9.35 13.20
C GLY A 29 22.09 -9.22 13.59
N GLY A 30 21.37 -8.18 13.16
CA GLY A 30 19.94 -7.98 13.51
C GLY A 30 18.99 -8.13 12.31
N GLY A 31 17.77 -8.65 12.56
CA GLY A 31 16.72 -8.74 11.55
C GLY A 31 16.18 -7.39 11.11
N ARG A 32 15.54 -7.35 9.93
CA ARG A 32 15.06 -6.13 9.27
C ARG A 32 13.77 -6.41 8.50
N ALA A 33 12.88 -5.42 8.45
CA ALA A 33 11.64 -5.50 7.69
C ALA A 33 11.70 -4.64 6.41
N TYR A 34 11.07 -5.11 5.35
CA TYR A 34 10.86 -4.39 4.11
C TYR A 34 9.38 -4.40 3.76
N LEU A 35 8.72 -3.25 3.68
CA LEU A 35 7.35 -3.16 3.18
C LEU A 35 7.39 -2.87 1.69
N VAL A 36 7.06 -3.87 0.89
CA VAL A 36 7.24 -3.84 -0.57
C VAL A 36 5.88 -3.81 -1.26
N GLY A 37 5.67 -2.78 -2.08
CA GLY A 37 4.53 -2.73 -3.00
C GLY A 37 4.68 -3.75 -4.12
N SER A 38 3.72 -4.67 -4.25
CA SER A 38 3.73 -5.71 -5.29
C SER A 38 3.19 -5.24 -6.63
N GLY A 39 2.73 -3.98 -6.71
CA GLY A 39 2.08 -3.46 -7.91
C GLY A 39 0.70 -4.10 -8.14
N ILE A 40 0.33 -4.25 -9.40
CA ILE A 40 -1.00 -4.74 -9.83
C ILE A 40 -1.05 -6.25 -10.14
N GLY A 41 -0.08 -7.03 -9.65
CA GLY A 41 0.11 -8.46 -9.99
C GLY A 41 1.20 -8.62 -11.05
N GLY A 42 1.75 -9.82 -11.24
CA GLY A 42 2.83 -10.08 -12.18
C GLY A 42 4.21 -9.59 -11.74
N VAL A 43 5.26 -10.36 -12.08
CA VAL A 43 6.66 -10.00 -11.79
C VAL A 43 7.08 -8.74 -12.57
N GLU A 44 6.52 -8.52 -13.74
CA GLU A 44 6.79 -7.40 -14.63
C GLU A 44 6.33 -6.04 -14.09
N TYR A 45 5.40 -6.03 -13.13
CA TYR A 45 4.92 -4.82 -12.47
C TYR A 45 5.56 -4.61 -11.09
N LEU A 46 6.45 -5.50 -10.67
CA LEU A 46 7.27 -5.32 -9.50
C LEU A 46 8.46 -4.40 -9.80
N THR A 47 8.83 -3.55 -8.85
CA THR A 47 10.04 -2.73 -8.99
C THR A 47 11.29 -3.61 -8.94
N VAL A 48 12.38 -3.16 -9.58
CA VAL A 48 13.69 -3.86 -9.50
C VAL A 48 14.11 -4.08 -8.04
N ARG A 49 13.90 -3.07 -7.19
CA ARG A 49 14.17 -3.17 -5.75
C ARG A 49 13.30 -4.24 -5.07
N GLY A 50 12.02 -4.33 -5.42
CA GLY A 50 11.13 -5.37 -4.92
C GLY A 50 11.63 -6.78 -5.30
N VAL A 51 12.08 -6.98 -6.55
CA VAL A 51 12.63 -8.27 -7.02
C VAL A 51 13.87 -8.66 -6.22
N GLU A 52 14.80 -7.71 -6.02
CA GLU A 52 16.03 -7.94 -5.23
C GLU A 52 15.72 -8.37 -3.80
N LEU A 53 14.78 -7.67 -3.15
CA LEU A 53 14.40 -7.95 -1.77
C LEU A 53 13.67 -9.28 -1.61
N LEU A 54 12.77 -9.65 -2.53
CA LEU A 54 12.09 -10.95 -2.50
C LEU A 54 13.08 -12.11 -2.66
N ARG A 55 14.06 -11.98 -3.57
CA ARG A 55 15.10 -13.00 -3.75
C ARG A 55 15.99 -13.18 -2.51
N GLY A 56 16.21 -12.10 -1.76
CA GLY A 56 16.98 -12.10 -0.53
C GLY A 56 16.17 -12.37 0.75
N ALA A 57 14.85 -12.52 0.65
CA ALA A 57 13.99 -12.67 1.82
C ALA A 57 14.22 -14.02 2.52
N GLU A 58 14.20 -13.99 3.85
CA GLU A 58 14.18 -15.20 4.68
C GLU A 58 12.76 -15.55 5.12
N ALA A 59 11.90 -14.53 5.21
CA ALA A 59 10.46 -14.71 5.36
C ALA A 59 9.69 -13.67 4.52
N VAL A 60 8.57 -14.08 3.95
CA VAL A 60 7.62 -13.21 3.24
C VAL A 60 6.26 -13.31 3.91
N VAL A 61 5.74 -12.17 4.35
CA VAL A 61 4.39 -12.01 4.90
C VAL A 61 3.52 -11.30 3.86
N TYR A 62 2.47 -11.94 3.36
CA TYR A 62 1.72 -11.47 2.20
C TYR A 62 0.21 -11.64 2.36
N ASP A 63 -0.55 -10.80 1.65
CA ASP A 63 -2.02 -10.86 1.65
C ASP A 63 -2.53 -11.77 0.51
N ALA A 64 -3.82 -12.12 0.51
CA ALA A 64 -4.46 -13.03 -0.45
C ALA A 64 -4.40 -12.55 -1.92
N LEU A 65 -3.93 -11.33 -2.16
CA LEU A 65 -3.72 -10.74 -3.50
C LEU A 65 -2.29 -10.95 -4.02
N ALA A 66 -1.42 -11.64 -3.27
CA ALA A 66 -0.09 -11.97 -3.76
C ALA A 66 -0.18 -13.03 -4.85
N ASP A 67 0.42 -12.72 -5.98
CA ASP A 67 0.53 -13.60 -7.14
C ASP A 67 1.59 -14.68 -6.89
N ASP A 68 1.26 -15.94 -7.18
CA ASP A 68 2.18 -17.08 -7.07
C ASP A 68 3.49 -16.83 -7.86
N ALA A 69 3.41 -16.07 -8.96
CA ALA A 69 4.59 -15.68 -9.73
C ALA A 69 5.57 -14.82 -8.91
N LEU A 70 5.08 -13.96 -8.02
CA LEU A 70 5.93 -13.16 -7.14
C LEU A 70 6.56 -14.01 -6.04
N LEU A 71 5.78 -14.94 -5.47
CA LEU A 71 6.28 -15.85 -4.44
C LEU A 71 7.36 -16.79 -5.00
N SER A 72 7.28 -17.13 -6.29
CA SER A 72 8.31 -17.92 -6.98
C SER A 72 9.68 -17.25 -7.08
N LEU A 73 9.77 -15.94 -6.84
CA LEU A 73 11.06 -15.22 -6.76
C LEU A 73 11.83 -15.51 -5.47
N CYS A 74 11.14 -16.03 -4.45
CA CYS A 74 11.73 -16.29 -3.15
C CYS A 74 12.65 -17.52 -3.20
N GLY A 75 13.70 -17.52 -2.38
CA GLY A 75 14.56 -18.70 -2.25
C GLY A 75 13.80 -19.90 -1.66
N GLU A 76 14.27 -21.12 -1.95
CA GLU A 76 13.62 -22.37 -1.49
C GLU A 76 13.47 -22.48 0.04
N ARG A 77 14.30 -21.76 0.79
CA ARG A 77 14.28 -21.74 2.27
C ARG A 77 13.50 -20.56 2.84
N CYS A 78 12.93 -19.70 1.98
CA CYS A 78 12.13 -18.57 2.42
C CYS A 78 10.82 -19.06 3.03
N GLU A 79 10.51 -18.61 4.23
CA GLU A 79 9.27 -18.94 4.89
C GLU A 79 8.14 -18.05 4.38
N LEU A 80 7.01 -18.66 4.01
CA LEU A 80 5.88 -17.96 3.40
C LEU A 80 4.71 -17.91 4.40
N TYR A 81 4.25 -16.70 4.71
CA TYR A 81 3.16 -16.44 5.66
C TYR A 81 2.01 -15.72 4.95
N ASP A 82 0.96 -16.48 4.62
CA ASP A 82 -0.30 -15.92 4.13
C ASP A 82 -1.12 -15.34 5.28
N VAL A 83 -1.28 -14.01 5.30
CA VAL A 83 -2.11 -13.27 6.25
C VAL A 83 -3.43 -12.79 5.62
N GLY A 84 -3.65 -13.12 4.35
CA GLY A 84 -4.88 -12.88 3.62
C GLY A 84 -5.96 -13.88 4.00
N LYS A 85 -6.94 -13.48 4.80
CA LYS A 85 -8.00 -14.40 5.21
C LYS A 85 -8.86 -14.88 4.03
N ARG A 86 -8.71 -16.16 3.71
CA ARG A 86 -9.82 -17.02 3.27
C ARG A 86 -10.81 -17.16 4.43
N GLY A 87 -11.92 -16.41 4.41
CA GLY A 87 -13.08 -16.67 5.27
C GLY A 87 -13.37 -15.63 6.36
N GLY A 88 -14.08 -14.56 5.99
CA GLY A 88 -15.29 -14.03 6.66
C GLY A 88 -15.34 -13.62 8.15
N GLN A 89 -14.49 -14.09 9.07
CA GLN A 89 -14.74 -13.94 10.51
C GLN A 89 -13.43 -13.82 11.33
N ARG A 90 -12.92 -12.59 11.52
CA ARG A 90 -12.46 -12.05 12.82
C ARG A 90 -12.49 -10.53 12.76
N ASP A 91 -12.51 -9.87 13.92
CA ASP A 91 -12.31 -8.42 14.02
C ASP A 91 -11.07 -7.97 13.24
N LYS A 92 -11.24 -6.98 12.36
CA LYS A 92 -10.18 -6.48 11.47
C LYS A 92 -9.00 -5.89 12.27
N SER A 93 -9.27 -5.33 13.44
CA SER A 93 -8.23 -4.75 14.32
C SER A 93 -7.37 -5.82 14.99
N ALA A 94 -7.98 -6.91 15.47
CA ALA A 94 -7.23 -8.05 16.02
C ALA A 94 -6.35 -8.69 14.94
N ALA A 95 -6.88 -8.80 13.71
CA ALA A 95 -6.11 -9.31 12.58
C ALA A 95 -4.89 -8.43 12.22
N GLN A 96 -4.99 -7.11 12.38
CA GLN A 96 -3.85 -6.22 12.13
C GLN A 96 -2.79 -6.36 13.23
N ALA A 97 -3.19 -6.41 14.49
CA ALA A 97 -2.26 -6.62 15.61
C ALA A 97 -1.51 -7.95 15.50
N ASP A 98 -2.17 -9.01 15.02
CA ASP A 98 -1.54 -10.30 14.74
C ASP A 98 -0.43 -10.18 13.67
N ILE A 99 -0.69 -9.44 12.59
CA ILE A 99 0.31 -9.18 11.52
C ILE A 99 1.48 -8.36 12.05
N ASP A 100 1.19 -7.28 12.77
CA ASP A 100 2.19 -6.40 13.35
C ASP A 100 3.11 -7.18 14.31
N GLY A 101 2.52 -8.03 15.16
CA GLY A 101 3.26 -8.91 16.08
C GLY A 101 4.09 -9.97 15.36
N LEU A 102 3.57 -10.57 14.28
CA LEU A 102 4.32 -11.53 13.45
C LEU A 102 5.56 -10.87 12.83
N LEU A 103 5.43 -9.67 12.26
CA LEU A 103 6.56 -8.96 11.66
C LEU A 103 7.66 -8.68 12.69
N VAL A 104 7.28 -8.19 13.88
CA VAL A 104 8.22 -7.94 14.99
C VAL A 104 8.89 -9.24 15.45
N GLU A 105 8.15 -10.33 15.59
CA GLU A 105 8.69 -11.63 15.99
C GLU A 105 9.73 -12.15 15.02
N LEU A 106 9.41 -12.18 13.72
CA LEU A 106 10.32 -12.67 12.69
C LEU A 106 11.61 -11.84 12.64
N CYS A 107 11.52 -10.51 12.75
CA CYS A 107 12.69 -9.65 12.74
C CYS A 107 13.52 -9.75 14.02
N LEU A 108 12.93 -9.58 15.20
CA LEU A 108 13.69 -9.47 16.45
C LEU A 108 14.07 -10.81 17.07
N LYS A 109 13.11 -11.74 17.15
CA LYS A 109 13.35 -13.02 17.84
C LYS A 109 14.12 -13.98 16.95
N ARG A 110 13.90 -13.91 15.63
CA ARG A 110 14.51 -14.83 14.65
C ARG A 110 15.62 -14.19 13.83
N GLY A 111 15.81 -12.87 13.91
CA GLY A 111 16.88 -12.16 13.21
C GLY A 111 16.71 -12.12 11.70
N MET A 112 15.50 -12.32 11.18
CA MET A 112 15.27 -12.52 9.75
C MET A 112 15.16 -11.22 8.94
N ARG A 113 15.52 -11.31 7.66
CA ARG A 113 15.15 -10.37 6.60
C ARG A 113 13.73 -10.67 6.14
N VAL A 114 12.78 -9.87 6.60
CA VAL A 114 11.35 -10.08 6.40
C VAL A 114 10.82 -9.13 5.34
N VAL A 115 10.20 -9.66 4.29
CA VAL A 115 9.46 -8.86 3.31
C VAL A 115 7.97 -8.93 3.64
N ARG A 116 7.37 -7.78 3.94
CA ARG A 116 5.92 -7.58 4.00
C ARG A 116 5.45 -7.15 2.60
N LEU A 117 4.94 -8.10 1.82
CA LEU A 117 4.47 -7.86 0.46
C LEU A 117 3.03 -7.34 0.48
N LYS A 118 2.78 -6.18 -0.12
CA LYS A 118 1.51 -5.46 -0.07
C LYS A 118 1.02 -5.14 -1.47
N ALA A 119 -0.26 -5.41 -1.76
CA ALA A 119 -0.85 -5.11 -3.06
C ALA A 119 -0.79 -3.60 -3.39
N GLY A 120 -0.47 -3.27 -4.65
CA GLY A 120 -0.36 -1.91 -5.12
C GLY A 120 0.85 -1.19 -4.51
N ASP A 121 0.58 -0.02 -3.92
CA ASP A 121 1.57 0.78 -3.20
C ASP A 121 1.30 0.72 -1.69
N PRO A 122 2.34 0.55 -0.83
CA PRO A 122 2.16 0.46 0.62
C PRO A 122 1.40 1.64 1.25
N PHE A 123 1.50 2.83 0.68
CA PHE A 123 0.93 4.07 1.23
C PHE A 123 -0.38 4.49 0.57
N VAL A 124 -0.78 3.88 -0.54
CA VAL A 124 -2.11 4.10 -1.14
C VAL A 124 -3.10 3.10 -0.57
N TYR A 125 -3.74 3.47 0.54
CA TYR A 125 -4.71 2.64 1.29
C TYR A 125 -4.19 1.28 1.78
N GLY A 126 -2.87 1.07 1.77
CA GLY A 126 -2.23 -0.19 2.15
C GLY A 126 -2.09 -0.44 3.66
N ARG A 127 -2.51 0.48 4.54
CA ARG A 127 -2.40 0.34 6.02
C ARG A 127 -0.96 0.19 6.55
N ALA A 128 0.07 0.60 5.79
CA ALA A 128 1.47 0.45 6.20
C ALA A 128 1.85 1.18 7.50
N LYS A 129 1.08 2.22 7.90
CA LYS A 129 1.39 3.03 9.08
C LYS A 129 1.50 2.19 10.36
N THR A 130 0.51 1.33 10.65
CA THR A 130 0.49 0.56 11.91
C THR A 130 1.63 -0.46 11.94
N GLU A 131 1.85 -1.15 10.81
CA GLU A 131 2.95 -2.10 10.63
C GLU A 131 4.31 -1.42 10.89
N ILE A 132 4.54 -0.24 10.29
CA ILE A 132 5.79 0.53 10.46
C ILE A 132 5.94 1.02 11.90
N GLN A 133 4.87 1.49 12.54
CA GLN A 133 4.91 1.93 13.93
C GLN A 133 5.29 0.79 14.88
N ALA A 134 4.66 -0.39 14.75
CA ALA A 134 4.98 -1.54 15.58
C ALA A 134 6.45 -1.99 15.43
N LEU A 135 6.96 -2.01 14.19
CA LEU A 135 8.35 -2.33 13.92
C LEU A 135 9.32 -1.31 14.52
N GLN A 136 9.04 -0.01 14.37
CA GLN A 136 9.86 1.06 14.91
C GLN A 136 9.86 1.08 16.44
N GLU A 137 8.69 0.90 17.07
CA GLU A 137 8.56 0.80 18.53
C GLU A 137 9.36 -0.38 19.11
N ALA A 138 9.47 -1.46 18.33
CA ALA A 138 10.27 -2.62 18.68
C ALA A 138 11.77 -2.46 18.32
N GLY A 139 12.18 -1.35 17.68
CA GLY A 139 13.56 -1.10 17.28
C GLY A 139 14.01 -1.87 16.02
N VAL A 140 13.07 -2.40 15.23
CA VAL A 140 13.35 -3.05 13.95
C VAL A 140 13.59 -2.00 12.86
N PRO A 141 14.72 -2.06 12.13
CA PRO A 141 14.90 -1.22 10.95
C PRO A 141 13.86 -1.58 9.88
N VAL A 142 13.24 -0.56 9.28
CA VAL A 142 12.25 -0.74 8.22
C VAL A 142 12.67 0.04 6.99
N GLU A 143 12.49 -0.55 5.81
CA GLU A 143 12.55 0.11 4.52
C GLU A 143 11.19 -0.03 3.82
N VAL A 144 10.73 1.03 3.14
CA VAL A 144 9.50 1.00 2.35
C VAL A 144 9.84 1.15 0.88
N VAL A 145 9.38 0.20 0.08
CA VAL A 145 9.60 0.16 -1.37
C VAL A 145 8.28 0.40 -2.09
N PRO A 146 8.19 1.43 -2.95
CA PRO A 146 6.96 1.78 -3.63
C PRO A 146 6.53 0.67 -4.60
N GLY A 147 5.25 0.67 -4.94
CA GLY A 147 4.69 -0.21 -5.96
C GLY A 147 3.71 0.52 -6.89
N LEU A 148 3.38 -0.12 -8.00
CA LEU A 148 2.41 0.44 -8.95
C LEU A 148 0.99 0.37 -8.36
N SER A 149 0.46 1.51 -7.93
CA SER A 149 -0.90 1.56 -7.40
C SER A 149 -1.95 1.30 -8.48
N SER A 150 -3.00 0.55 -8.14
CA SER A 150 -4.18 0.37 -8.98
C SER A 150 -4.92 1.68 -9.25
N ALA A 151 -4.72 2.71 -8.41
CA ALA A 151 -5.31 4.02 -8.61
C ALA A 151 -4.89 4.69 -9.93
N VAL A 152 -3.69 4.38 -10.42
CA VAL A 152 -3.15 4.91 -11.69
C VAL A 152 -3.14 3.82 -12.75
N SER A 153 -2.75 2.61 -12.35
CA SER A 153 -2.55 1.52 -13.31
C SER A 153 -3.87 0.93 -13.80
N GLY A 154 -4.93 0.89 -12.97
CA GLY A 154 -6.25 0.41 -13.37
C GLY A 154 -6.82 1.20 -14.55
N PRO A 155 -6.94 2.55 -14.45
CA PRO A 155 -7.33 3.38 -15.58
C PRO A 155 -6.45 3.20 -16.81
N LEU A 156 -5.13 3.13 -16.64
CA LEU A 156 -4.19 2.90 -17.74
C LEU A 156 -4.48 1.58 -18.48
N MET A 157 -4.77 0.49 -17.77
CA MET A 157 -5.12 -0.80 -18.37
C MET A 157 -6.46 -0.76 -19.12
N ALA A 158 -7.34 0.19 -18.78
CA ALA A 158 -8.58 0.46 -19.50
C ALA A 158 -8.41 1.49 -20.64
N GLY A 159 -7.20 2.00 -20.89
CA GLY A 159 -6.95 3.06 -21.88
C GLY A 159 -7.44 4.44 -21.44
N ILE A 160 -7.62 4.66 -20.14
CA ILE A 160 -8.14 5.89 -19.55
C ILE A 160 -7.00 6.63 -18.84
N PRO A 161 -6.54 7.79 -19.35
CA PRO A 161 -5.56 8.59 -18.63
C PRO A 161 -6.21 9.23 -17.40
N VAL A 162 -5.54 9.16 -16.24
CA VAL A 162 -6.03 9.83 -15.02
C VAL A 162 -5.92 11.35 -15.10
N THR A 163 -5.04 11.84 -15.96
CA THR A 163 -4.85 13.27 -16.28
C THR A 163 -4.54 13.41 -17.76
N ASP A 164 -5.06 14.45 -18.38
CA ASP A 164 -4.83 14.82 -19.78
C ASP A 164 -4.89 16.34 -19.93
N ALA A 165 -4.05 16.92 -20.80
CA ALA A 165 -3.91 18.37 -20.92
C ALA A 165 -5.22 19.10 -21.30
N ASP A 166 -6.06 18.42 -22.09
CA ASP A 166 -7.33 18.94 -22.60
C ASP A 166 -8.54 18.41 -21.82
N LEU A 167 -8.44 17.19 -21.26
CA LEU A 167 -9.59 16.53 -20.61
C LEU A 167 -9.57 16.60 -19.07
N SER A 168 -8.41 16.52 -18.41
CA SER A 168 -8.35 16.43 -16.95
C SER A 168 -7.02 16.93 -16.36
N ARG A 169 -7.07 18.03 -15.60
CA ARG A 169 -5.89 18.68 -14.99
C ARG A 169 -5.65 18.27 -13.55
N SER A 170 -6.58 17.51 -12.98
CA SER A 170 -6.56 17.08 -11.59
C SER A 170 -7.13 15.67 -11.45
N PHE A 171 -6.59 14.92 -10.50
CA PHE A 171 -7.17 13.65 -10.10
C PHE A 171 -7.18 13.49 -8.58
N ALA A 172 -8.15 12.74 -8.07
CA ALA A 172 -8.24 12.35 -6.67
C ALA A 172 -8.45 10.85 -6.54
N VAL A 173 -7.88 10.28 -5.49
CA VAL A 173 -8.09 8.87 -5.12
C VAL A 173 -8.88 8.81 -3.83
N LEU A 174 -9.90 7.96 -3.80
CA LEU A 174 -10.77 7.73 -2.66
C LEU A 174 -10.83 6.24 -2.34
N SER A 175 -11.23 5.92 -1.12
CA SER A 175 -11.63 4.56 -0.74
C SER A 175 -13.15 4.49 -0.63
N GLY A 176 -13.76 3.44 -1.15
CA GLY A 176 -15.17 3.09 -0.94
C GLY A 176 -15.48 2.64 0.50
N PHE A 177 -14.50 2.69 1.40
CA PHE A 177 -14.68 2.48 2.83
C PHE A 177 -13.84 3.49 3.61
N ASP A 178 -14.43 4.14 4.61
CA ASP A 178 -13.66 4.75 5.70
C ASP A 178 -13.33 3.72 6.80
N LYS A 179 -12.77 4.18 7.93
CA LYS A 179 -12.35 3.31 9.03
C LYS A 179 -13.54 2.62 9.71
N GLU A 180 -14.69 3.27 9.69
CA GLU A 180 -15.96 2.84 10.24
C GLU A 180 -16.76 1.99 9.23
N GLY A 181 -16.26 1.84 8.00
CA GLY A 181 -16.95 1.14 6.92
C GLY A 181 -18.10 1.96 6.32
N LEU A 182 -18.13 3.26 6.54
CA LEU A 182 -19.05 4.22 5.93
C LEU A 182 -18.47 4.76 4.62
N MET A 183 -19.31 5.47 3.87
CA MET A 183 -18.90 6.12 2.62
C MET A 183 -18.10 7.39 2.94
N PRO A 184 -17.16 7.82 2.07
CA PRO A 184 -16.51 9.11 2.21
C PRO A 184 -17.55 10.23 2.40
N SER A 185 -17.49 10.92 3.54
CA SER A 185 -18.35 12.07 3.77
C SER A 185 -17.80 13.29 3.01
N ASN A 186 -18.71 14.13 2.51
CA ASN A 186 -18.41 15.36 1.77
C ASN A 186 -17.78 15.20 0.37
N LEU A 187 -18.45 14.47 -0.54
CA LEU A 187 -18.07 14.43 -1.96
C LEU A 187 -18.24 15.79 -2.68
N GLN A 188 -18.90 16.78 -2.08
CA GLN A 188 -19.04 18.12 -2.67
C GLN A 188 -17.68 18.78 -2.92
N GLY A 189 -16.69 18.52 -2.08
CA GLY A 189 -15.32 19.03 -2.24
C GLY A 189 -14.58 18.48 -3.46
N LEU A 190 -15.12 17.47 -4.13
CA LEU A 190 -14.51 16.83 -5.30
C LEU A 190 -15.08 17.33 -6.63
N ARG A 191 -16.07 18.24 -6.61
CA ARG A 191 -16.68 18.75 -7.85
C ARG A 191 -15.71 19.49 -8.76
N SER A 192 -14.62 20.01 -8.21
CA SER A 192 -13.55 20.67 -8.96
C SER A 192 -12.43 19.71 -9.40
N VAL A 193 -12.54 18.42 -9.09
CA VAL A 193 -11.59 17.39 -9.49
C VAL A 193 -12.08 16.77 -10.80
N ASP A 194 -11.21 16.74 -11.81
CA ASP A 194 -11.58 16.28 -13.15
C ASP A 194 -11.75 14.76 -13.21
N THR A 195 -10.83 14.02 -12.59
CA THR A 195 -10.87 12.55 -12.53
C THR A 195 -10.91 12.03 -11.10
N VAL A 196 -11.89 11.19 -10.76
CA VAL A 196 -12.00 10.59 -9.43
C VAL A 196 -11.88 9.07 -9.54
N VAL A 197 -10.86 8.50 -8.88
CA VAL A 197 -10.65 7.05 -8.80
C VAL A 197 -11.08 6.55 -7.43
N VAL A 198 -12.02 5.61 -7.39
CA VAL A 198 -12.53 5.03 -6.13
C VAL A 198 -12.04 3.60 -5.98
N LEU A 199 -11.07 3.38 -5.09
CA LEU A 199 -10.59 2.05 -4.73
C LEU A 199 -11.57 1.37 -3.77
N MET A 200 -11.61 0.03 -3.78
CA MET A 200 -12.45 -0.76 -2.87
C MET A 200 -13.95 -0.39 -2.95
N GLY A 201 -14.43 0.12 -4.10
CA GLY A 201 -15.80 0.61 -4.25
C GLY A 201 -16.81 -0.38 -4.85
N ALA A 202 -16.34 -1.45 -5.50
CA ALA A 202 -17.19 -2.30 -6.35
C ALA A 202 -18.42 -2.87 -5.63
N ALA A 203 -18.26 -3.39 -4.41
CA ALA A 203 -19.35 -3.94 -3.60
C ALA A 203 -20.40 -2.89 -3.16
N ARG A 204 -20.10 -1.60 -3.31
CA ARG A 204 -20.95 -0.47 -2.89
C ARG A 204 -21.24 0.50 -4.02
N LEU A 205 -21.10 0.05 -5.27
CA LEU A 205 -21.27 0.90 -6.44
C LEU A 205 -22.58 1.71 -6.42
N GLY A 206 -23.70 1.08 -6.07
CA GLY A 206 -24.99 1.76 -5.98
C GLY A 206 -24.98 2.91 -4.96
N ALA A 207 -24.46 2.66 -3.76
CA ALA A 207 -24.37 3.68 -2.72
C ALA A 207 -23.40 4.81 -3.11
N LEU A 208 -22.27 4.49 -3.74
CA LEU A 208 -21.33 5.48 -4.27
C LEU A 208 -22.02 6.38 -5.30
N CYS A 209 -22.72 5.81 -6.28
CA CYS A 209 -23.45 6.57 -7.28
C CYS A 209 -24.46 7.56 -6.66
N GLU A 210 -25.20 7.16 -5.63
CA GLU A 210 -26.10 8.07 -4.91
C GLU A 210 -25.34 9.18 -4.19
N SER A 211 -24.25 8.86 -3.49
CA SER A 211 -23.42 9.87 -2.83
C SER A 211 -22.83 10.88 -3.84
N PHE A 212 -22.38 10.44 -5.02
CA PHE A 212 -21.88 11.35 -6.06
C PHE A 212 -22.99 12.25 -6.60
N LYS A 213 -24.22 11.72 -6.79
CA LYS A 213 -25.38 12.53 -7.18
C LYS A 213 -25.72 13.60 -6.14
N GLU A 214 -25.79 13.22 -4.86
CA GLU A 214 -26.01 14.13 -3.74
C GLU A 214 -24.88 15.16 -3.60
N GLY A 215 -23.64 14.74 -3.93
CA GLY A 215 -22.46 15.60 -4.03
C GLY A 215 -22.49 16.60 -5.18
N GLY A 216 -23.51 16.57 -6.04
CA GLY A 216 -23.70 17.53 -7.13
C GLY A 216 -22.97 17.19 -8.43
N PHE A 217 -22.59 15.92 -8.64
CA PHE A 217 -22.08 15.45 -9.93
C PHE A 217 -23.22 15.29 -10.94
N ALA A 218 -22.94 15.58 -12.21
CA ALA A 218 -23.94 15.50 -13.26
C ALA A 218 -24.37 14.04 -13.54
N ARG A 219 -25.64 13.83 -13.94
CA ARG A 219 -26.17 12.49 -14.22
C ARG A 219 -25.50 11.81 -15.42
N ASN A 220 -24.87 12.58 -16.31
CA ASN A 220 -24.18 12.12 -17.51
C ASN A 220 -22.66 12.08 -17.35
N THR A 221 -22.13 12.18 -16.12
CA THR A 221 -20.70 11.98 -15.87
C THR A 221 -20.30 10.58 -16.31
N SER A 222 -19.25 10.48 -17.12
CA SER A 222 -18.70 9.21 -17.59
C SER A 222 -18.08 8.41 -16.45
N VAL A 223 -18.32 7.09 -16.43
CA VAL A 223 -17.81 6.16 -15.39
C VAL A 223 -17.30 4.89 -16.07
N ALA A 224 -16.24 4.30 -15.51
CA ALA A 224 -15.71 2.98 -15.86
C ALA A 224 -15.45 2.18 -14.57
N LEU A 225 -15.39 0.84 -14.68
CA LEU A 225 -15.18 -0.11 -13.59
C LEU A 225 -14.06 -1.10 -13.94
#